data_AF-A0A1G6TVB3-F1
#
_entry.id   AF-A0A1G6TVB3-F1
#
_cell.length_a   1.000
_cell.length_b   1.000
_cell.length_c   1.000
_cell.angle_alpha   90.00
_cell.angle_beta   90.00
_cell.angle_gamma   90.00
#
_symmetry.space_group_name_H-M   'P 1'
#
loop_
_entity.id
_entity.type
_entity.pdbx_description
1 polymer ?
#
loop_
_entity_poly.entity_id
_entity_poly.type
_entity_poly.pdbx_seq_one_letter_code
_entity_poly.pdbx_strand_id
1 'polypeptide(L)'
;MLCDLDAPETKIADDLKENEISDYKDSVFFMIQEMEAWFISQPEILDHFYNDNISNRLAKKHASLFEEPDKELQRITKNTARKTYHKVNHGAQLLKLLDIDKLMRDFPEFKRLIDKLK
;
A
#
# COMPACT_ATOMS: atom_id res chain seq x y z
N MET A 1 -10.20 -10.39 -11.93
CA MET A 1 -11.10 -9.83 -10.90
C MET A 1 -10.25 -9.25 -9.79
N LEU A 2 -10.50 -8.01 -9.39
CA LEU A 2 -9.82 -7.39 -8.26
C LEU A 2 -10.76 -7.51 -7.05
N CYS A 3 -10.32 -8.17 -5.98
CA CYS A 3 -11.08 -8.32 -4.75
C CYS A 3 -10.42 -7.51 -3.65
N ASP A 4 -11.22 -6.78 -2.88
CA ASP A 4 -10.75 -6.19 -1.63
C ASP A 4 -10.71 -7.30 -0.57
N LEU A 5 -9.58 -7.48 0.12
CA LEU A 5 -9.48 -8.44 1.20
C LEU A 5 -9.41 -7.65 2.50
N ASP A 6 -10.54 -7.53 3.20
CA ASP A 6 -10.62 -6.93 4.54
C ASP A 6 -9.96 -7.81 5.64
N ALA A 7 -9.02 -8.70 5.25
CA ALA A 7 -8.40 -9.70 6.09
C ALA A 7 -6.92 -9.92 5.73
N PRO A 8 -6.12 -10.51 6.65
CA PRO A 8 -4.72 -10.80 6.39
C PRO A 8 -4.51 -11.78 5.23
N GLU A 9 -3.31 -11.78 4.64
CA GLU A 9 -2.92 -12.66 3.52
C GLU A 9 -3.18 -14.16 3.79
N THR A 10 -3.16 -14.57 5.05
CA THR A 10 -3.41 -15.95 5.47
C THR A 10 -4.84 -16.43 5.17
N LYS A 11 -5.79 -15.52 4.97
CA LYS A 11 -7.20 -15.84 4.67
C LYS A 11 -7.53 -15.97 3.18
N ILE A 12 -6.58 -15.69 2.28
CA ILE A 12 -6.79 -15.79 0.83
C ILE A 12 -7.33 -17.18 0.44
N ALA A 13 -6.76 -18.25 1.00
CA ALA A 13 -7.14 -19.61 0.67
C ALA A 13 -8.56 -19.95 1.14
N ASP A 14 -8.97 -19.41 2.28
CA ASP A 14 -10.31 -19.61 2.83
C ASP A 14 -11.34 -18.83 2.00
N ASP A 15 -11.04 -17.56 1.66
CA ASP A 15 -11.92 -16.71 0.85
C ASP A 15 -12.14 -17.28 -0.57
N LEU A 16 -11.09 -17.79 -1.21
CA LEU A 16 -11.19 -18.46 -2.52
C LEU A 16 -12.05 -19.73 -2.46
N LYS A 17 -12.09 -20.40 -1.31
CA LYS A 17 -12.86 -21.63 -1.11
C LYS A 17 -14.32 -21.31 -0.78
N GLU A 18 -14.57 -20.32 0.06
CA GLU A 18 -15.91 -19.86 0.42
C GLU A 18 -16.67 -19.29 -0.79
N ASN A 19 -15.96 -18.62 -1.70
CA ASN A 19 -16.56 -18.04 -2.90
C ASN A 19 -16.56 -18.99 -4.11
N GLU A 20 -16.16 -20.27 -3.96
CA GLU A 20 -16.12 -21.27 -5.04
C GLU A 20 -15.30 -20.84 -6.30
N ILE A 21 -14.39 -19.89 -6.14
CA ILE A 21 -13.54 -19.32 -7.21
C ILE A 21 -12.09 -19.82 -7.16
N SER A 22 -11.86 -20.91 -6.43
CA SER A 22 -10.53 -21.51 -6.28
C SER A 22 -9.86 -21.83 -7.63
N ASP A 23 -10.64 -22.24 -8.63
CA ASP A 23 -10.17 -22.53 -9.99
C ASP A 23 -9.70 -21.27 -10.76
N TYR A 24 -10.11 -20.08 -10.30
CA TYR A 24 -9.75 -18.79 -10.89
C TYR A 24 -8.68 -18.04 -10.08
N LYS A 25 -8.00 -18.70 -9.14
CA LYS A 25 -6.99 -18.09 -8.26
C LYS A 25 -5.96 -17.23 -9.02
N ASP A 26 -5.53 -17.66 -10.21
CA ASP A 26 -4.55 -16.93 -11.04
C ASP A 26 -5.12 -15.68 -11.74
N SER A 27 -6.44 -15.50 -11.68
CA SER A 27 -7.20 -14.38 -12.26
C SER A 27 -7.88 -13.51 -11.19
N VAL A 28 -7.72 -13.85 -9.91
CA VAL A 28 -8.17 -13.06 -8.75
C VAL A 28 -6.94 -12.36 -8.17
N PHE A 29 -7.04 -11.06 -7.91
CA PHE A 29 -5.98 -10.25 -7.31
C PHE A 29 -6.55 -9.59 -6.07
N PHE A 30 -5.93 -9.84 -4.92
CA PHE A 30 -6.40 -9.28 -3.66
C PHE A 30 -5.68 -7.97 -3.39
N MET A 31 -6.44 -6.90 -3.17
CA MET A 31 -5.89 -5.63 -2.69
C MET A 31 -5.77 -5.72 -1.17
N ILE A 32 -4.77 -6.46 -0.69
CA ILE A 32 -4.65 -6.78 0.75
C ILE A 32 -4.13 -5.59 1.56
N GLN A 33 -3.41 -4.67 0.91
CA GLN A 33 -2.88 -3.49 1.55
C GLN A 33 -3.52 -2.25 0.97
N GLU A 34 -3.81 -1.30 1.85
CA GLU A 34 -4.20 0.03 1.41
C GLU A 34 -3.08 0.71 0.62
N MET A 35 -3.47 1.59 -0.30
CA MET A 35 -2.55 2.42 -1.09
C MET A 35 -1.51 3.12 -0.22
N GLU A 36 -1.89 3.53 0.99
CA GLU A 36 -1.00 4.19 1.95
C GLU A 36 0.23 3.35 2.34
N ALA A 37 0.14 2.01 2.30
CA ALA A 37 1.28 1.14 2.51
C ALA A 37 2.35 1.33 1.41
N TRP A 38 1.94 1.65 0.17
CA TRP A 38 2.86 1.92 -0.92
C TRP A 38 3.69 3.17 -0.64
N PHE A 39 3.09 4.23 -0.08
CA PHE A 39 3.84 5.43 0.31
C PHE A 39 4.83 5.13 1.43
N ILE A 40 4.44 4.30 2.40
CA ILE A 40 5.30 3.87 3.51
C ILE A 40 6.49 3.05 3.00
N SER A 41 6.33 2.25 1.95
CA SER A 41 7.43 1.45 1.37
C SER A 41 8.52 2.29 0.71
N GLN A 42 8.22 3.53 0.35
CA GLN A 42 9.13 4.45 -0.34
C GLN A 42 9.27 5.76 0.47
N PRO A 43 9.85 5.69 1.69
CA PRO A 43 9.88 6.81 2.62
C PRO A 43 10.62 8.06 2.10
N GLU A 44 11.50 7.90 1.12
CA GLU A 44 12.18 9.01 0.44
C GLU A 44 11.20 9.94 -0.31
N ILE A 45 10.11 9.39 -0.84
CA ILE A 45 9.07 10.19 -1.53
C ILE A 45 8.32 11.02 -0.50
N LEU A 46 8.05 10.43 0.66
CA LEU A 46 7.41 11.10 1.79
C LEU A 46 8.27 12.28 2.25
N ASP A 47 9.57 12.07 2.43
CA ASP A 47 10.48 13.15 2.84
C ASP A 47 10.52 14.29 1.82
N HIS A 48 10.63 13.97 0.54
CA HIS A 48 10.64 14.96 -0.54
C HIS A 48 9.31 15.71 -0.63
N PHE A 49 8.17 15.00 -0.58
CA PHE A 49 6.85 15.62 -0.70
C PHE A 49 6.57 16.57 0.46
N TYR A 50 6.91 16.17 1.69
CA TYR A 50 6.68 16.97 2.89
C TYR A 50 7.78 18.00 3.20
N ASN A 51 8.92 17.91 2.52
CA ASN A 51 10.12 18.71 2.77
C ASN A 51 10.52 18.66 4.27
N ASP A 52 10.46 17.47 4.85
CA ASP A 52 10.77 17.16 6.25
C ASP A 52 11.27 15.70 6.32
N ASN A 53 12.05 15.35 7.34
CA ASN A 53 12.57 13.99 7.52
C ASN A 53 11.54 13.11 8.26
N ILE A 54 10.38 12.88 7.63
CA ILE A 54 9.27 12.12 8.22
C ILE A 54 9.53 10.61 8.25
N SER A 55 10.38 10.11 7.35
CA SER A 55 10.89 8.74 7.35
C SER A 55 11.48 8.32 8.69
N ASN A 56 12.17 9.23 9.39
CA ASN A 56 12.74 8.97 10.72
C ASN A 56 11.70 8.72 11.81
N ARG A 57 10.45 9.15 11.59
CA ARG A 57 9.33 8.99 12.54
C ARG A 57 8.53 7.72 12.29
N LEU A 58 8.79 7.04 11.17
CA LEU A 58 8.09 5.83 10.76
C LEU A 58 8.47 4.64 11.65
N ALA A 59 7.50 3.80 11.98
CA ALA A 59 7.80 2.54 12.67
C ALA A 59 8.74 1.65 11.84
N LYS A 60 9.72 1.04 12.50
CA LYS A 60 10.69 0.13 11.86
C LYS A 60 10.08 -1.25 11.62
N LYS A 61 9.19 -1.36 10.65
CA LYS A 61 8.63 -2.62 10.15
C LYS A 61 8.37 -2.54 8.65
N HIS A 62 8.19 -3.69 8.02
CA HIS A 62 7.89 -3.75 6.58
C HIS A 62 6.54 -3.08 6.27
N ALA A 63 6.45 -2.40 5.13
CA ALA A 63 5.28 -1.62 4.73
C ALA A 63 4.00 -2.47 4.62
N SER A 64 4.12 -3.74 4.20
CA SER A 64 2.99 -4.68 4.15
C SER A 64 2.45 -5.10 5.52
N LEU A 65 3.17 -4.82 6.62
CA LEU A 65 2.77 -5.18 7.99
C LEU A 65 2.05 -4.03 8.71
N PHE A 66 1.72 -2.95 8.01
CA PHE A 66 0.88 -1.89 8.56
C PHE A 66 -0.59 -2.25 8.37
N GLU A 67 -1.29 -2.51 9.47
CA GLU A 67 -2.75 -2.74 9.46
C GLU A 67 -3.51 -1.45 9.11
N GLU A 68 -3.06 -0.31 9.63
CA GLU A 68 -3.68 1.01 9.41
C GLU A 68 -2.63 2.01 8.90
N PRO A 69 -2.14 1.84 7.66
CA PRO A 69 -1.06 2.66 7.11
C PRO A 69 -1.48 4.14 6.96
N ASP A 70 -2.76 4.43 6.72
CA ASP A 70 -3.28 5.80 6.67
C ASP A 70 -3.12 6.54 8.00
N LYS A 71 -3.42 5.89 9.13
CA LYS A 71 -3.27 6.47 10.47
C LYS A 71 -1.82 6.70 10.81
N GLU A 72 -0.93 5.81 10.39
CA GLU A 72 0.51 6.00 10.55
C GLU A 72 0.98 7.24 9.77
N LEU A 73 0.57 7.39 8.51
CA LEU A 73 0.88 8.58 7.72
C LEU A 73 0.34 9.85 8.39
N GLN A 74 -0.90 9.83 8.89
CA GLN A 74 -1.46 10.96 9.64
C GLN A 74 -0.63 11.28 10.89
N ARG A 75 -0.20 10.26 11.64
CA ARG A 75 0.62 10.41 12.85
C ARG A 75 1.96 11.09 12.55
N ILE A 76 2.69 10.63 11.52
CA ILE A 76 4.05 11.14 11.22
C ILE A 76 4.05 12.51 10.53
N THR A 77 2.95 12.87 9.85
CA THR A 77 2.81 14.12 9.09
C THR A 77 2.11 15.26 9.83
N LYS A 78 1.49 14.98 11.00
CA LYS A 78 0.66 15.94 11.77
C LYS A 78 1.30 17.30 12.00
N ASN A 79 2.63 17.34 12.22
CA ASN A 79 3.37 18.55 12.55
C ASN A 79 4.22 19.09 11.37
N THR A 80 3.95 18.65 10.14
CA THR A 80 4.67 19.13 8.95
C THR A 80 4.08 20.44 8.43
N ALA A 81 4.85 21.17 7.62
CA ALA A 81 4.38 22.41 6.97
C ALA A 81 3.17 22.17 6.05
N ARG A 82 3.07 20.97 5.45
CA ARG A 82 1.94 20.55 4.61
C ARG A 82 0.76 19.97 5.41
N LYS A 83 0.83 20.02 6.74
CA LYS A 83 -0.17 19.46 7.68
C LYS A 83 -0.30 17.94 7.56
N THR A 84 -1.26 17.39 8.30
CA THR A 84 -1.61 15.98 8.32
C THR A 84 -1.90 15.43 6.92
N TYR A 85 -1.53 14.18 6.67
CA TYR A 85 -1.88 13.42 5.48
C TYR A 85 -3.39 13.41 5.22
N HIS A 86 -3.75 13.59 3.96
CA HIS A 86 -5.13 13.53 3.48
C HIS A 86 -5.20 12.64 2.23
N LYS A 87 -5.98 11.56 2.31
CA LYS A 87 -6.08 10.50 1.28
C LYS A 87 -6.33 11.04 -0.12
N VAL A 88 -7.29 11.95 -0.27
CA VAL A 88 -7.63 12.53 -1.57
C VAL A 88 -6.58 13.56 -2.02
N ASN A 89 -6.29 14.55 -1.17
CA ASN A 89 -5.48 15.71 -1.57
C ASN A 89 -4.00 15.35 -1.76
N HIS A 90 -3.43 14.52 -0.89
CA HIS A 90 -2.01 14.16 -0.92
C HIS A 90 -1.80 12.83 -1.65
N GLY A 91 -2.69 11.85 -1.46
CA GLY A 91 -2.55 10.53 -2.09
C GLY A 91 -2.43 10.61 -3.62
N ALA A 92 -3.28 11.39 -4.29
CA ALA A 92 -3.21 11.58 -5.74
C ALA A 92 -1.89 12.21 -6.24
N GLN A 93 -1.22 13.02 -5.40
CA GLN A 93 0.07 13.62 -5.72
C GLN A 93 1.22 12.65 -5.44
N LEU A 94 1.16 11.95 -4.30
CA LEU A 94 2.15 10.94 -3.90
C LEU A 94 2.17 9.76 -4.87
N LEU A 95 1.01 9.32 -5.37
CA LEU A 95 0.90 8.27 -6.38
C LEU A 95 1.75 8.56 -7.62
N LYS A 96 1.82 9.82 -8.06
CA LYS A 96 2.60 10.22 -9.24
C LYS A 96 4.11 10.16 -9.02
N LEU A 97 4.54 10.07 -7.77
CA LEU A 97 5.94 10.04 -7.38
C LEU A 97 6.43 8.61 -7.13
N LEU A 98 5.52 7.63 -7.03
CA LEU A 98 5.86 6.24 -6.75
C LEU A 98 6.71 5.63 -7.86
N ASP A 99 7.76 4.93 -7.44
CA ASP A 99 8.57 4.08 -8.30
C ASP A 99 7.89 2.71 -8.41
N ILE A 100 7.39 2.40 -9.62
CA ILE A 100 6.66 1.16 -9.90
C ILE A 100 7.57 -0.06 -9.74
N ASP A 101 8.85 0.04 -10.09
CA ASP A 101 9.79 -1.08 -9.99
C ASP A 101 10.05 -1.46 -8.52
N LYS A 102 10.11 -0.46 -7.64
CA LYS A 102 10.18 -0.70 -6.19
C LYS A 102 8.90 -1.35 -5.66
N LEU A 103 7.72 -0.87 -6.08
CA LEU A 103 6.45 -1.48 -5.65
C LEU A 103 6.34 -2.94 -6.07
N MET A 104 6.73 -3.28 -7.30
CA MET A 104 6.70 -4.66 -7.77
C MET A 104 7.64 -5.58 -6.98
N ARG A 105 8.73 -5.05 -6.42
CA ARG A 105 9.64 -5.81 -5.56
C ARG A 105 9.06 -6.01 -4.16
N ASP A 106 8.47 -4.95 -3.59
CA ASP A 106 8.07 -4.92 -2.18
C ASP A 106 6.66 -5.50 -1.97
N PHE A 107 5.84 -5.55 -3.02
CA PHE A 107 4.45 -6.03 -3.00
C PHE A 107 4.18 -7.09 -4.08
N PRO A 108 4.25 -8.40 -3.75
CA PRO A 108 4.06 -9.49 -4.71
C PRO A 108 2.70 -9.46 -5.43
N GLU A 109 1.61 -9.12 -4.75
CA GLU A 109 0.27 -9.03 -5.36
C GLU A 109 0.20 -7.89 -6.39
N PHE A 110 0.84 -6.75 -6.10
CA PHE A 110 0.93 -5.64 -7.04
C PHE A 110 1.69 -6.05 -8.30
N LYS A 111 2.82 -6.76 -8.15
CA LYS A 111 3.54 -7.34 -9.30
C LYS A 111 2.66 -8.28 -10.11
N ARG A 112 1.92 -9.19 -9.45
CA ARG A 112 1.03 -10.14 -10.14
C ARG A 112 -0.04 -9.40 -10.94
N LEU A 113 -0.62 -8.34 -10.39
CA LEU A 113 -1.59 -7.48 -11.07
C LEU A 113 -0.97 -6.83 -12.31
N ILE A 114 0.19 -6.18 -12.18
CA ILE A 114 0.86 -5.50 -13.29
C ILE A 114 1.28 -6.48 -14.39
N ASP A 115 1.82 -7.65 -14.05
CA ASP A 115 2.23 -8.66 -15.02
C ASP A 115 1.03 -9.21 -15.83
N LYS A 116 -0.18 -9.10 -15.30
CA LYS A 116 -1.42 -9.54 -15.96
C LYS A 116 -2.13 -8.45 -16.76
N LEU A 117 -1.75 -7.19 -16.57
CA LEU A 117 -2.23 -6.05 -17.37
C LEU A 117 -1.38 -5.82 -18.63
N LYS A 118 -0.20 -6.45 -18.71
CA LYS A 118 0.68 -6.47 -19.88
C LYS A 118 0.21 -7.51 -20.89
#